data_AF-A0A9E4YM16-F1
#
_entry.id   AF-A0A9E4YM16-F1
#
_cell.length_a   1.000
_cell.length_b   1.000
_cell.length_c   1.000
_cell.angle_alpha   90.00
_cell.angle_beta   90.00
_cell.angle_gamma   90.00
#
_symmetry.space_group_name_H-M   'P 1'
#
loop_
_entity.id
_entity.type
_entity.pdbx_description
1 polymer ?
#
loop_
_entity_poly.entity_id
_entity_poly.type
_entity_poly.pdbx_seq_one_letter_code
_entity_poly.pdbx_strand_id
1 'polypeptide(L)' 'MTPHVSGTSLSAQARYAAGVREILECWFEERPIREEYLIVDGGKLAGAGAHSYSEGDTTGGSEEAERFKEE' A
#
# COMPACT_ATOMS: atom_id res chain seq x y z
N MET A 1 19.70 -3.52 13.45
CA MET A 1 19.01 -3.00 12.25
C MET A 1 19.06 -4.09 11.19
N THR A 2 17.96 -4.30 10.46
CA THR A 2 17.90 -5.18 9.28
C THR A 2 17.29 -4.38 8.12
N PRO A 3 17.44 -4.83 6.86
CA PRO A 3 16.60 -4.31 5.78
C PRO A 3 15.12 -4.43 6.10
N HIS A 4 14.27 -3.68 5.40
CA HIS A 4 12.83 -3.66 5.64
C HIS A 4 12.16 -4.96 5.13
N VAL A 5 12.27 -6.03 5.92
CA VAL A 5 11.86 -7.39 5.52
C VAL A 5 10.76 -8.00 6.38
N SER A 6 10.44 -7.41 7.54
CA SER A 6 9.51 -8.00 8.52
C SER A 6 8.13 -8.31 7.93
N GLY A 7 7.61 -7.41 7.08
CA GLY A 7 6.32 -7.55 6.40
C GLY A 7 6.34 -8.42 5.13
N THR A 8 7.52 -8.87 4.66
CA THR A 8 7.67 -9.63 3.40
C THR A 8 8.27 -11.03 3.60
N SER A 9 8.00 -11.64 4.76
CA SER A 9 8.23 -13.09 4.93
C SER A 9 7.36 -13.89 3.95
N LEU A 10 7.80 -15.09 3.54
CA LEU A 10 7.10 -15.91 2.54
C LEU A 10 5.61 -16.15 2.86
N SER A 11 5.27 -16.32 4.14
CA SER A 11 3.89 -16.45 4.59
C SER A 11 3.08 -15.16 4.45
N ALA A 12 3.69 -13.99 4.65
CA ALA A 12 3.07 -12.71 4.39
C ALA A 12 2.87 -12.46 2.89
N GLN A 13 3.83 -12.87 2.04
CA GLN A 13 3.73 -12.73 0.58
C GLN A 13 2.49 -13.40 0.00
N ALA A 14 2.20 -14.63 0.44
CA ALA A 14 1.00 -15.34 0.02
C ALA A 14 -0.30 -14.54 0.28
N ARG A 15 -0.37 -13.84 1.42
CA ARG A 15 -1.56 -13.05 1.80
C ARG A 15 -1.67 -11.74 1.04
N TYR A 16 -0.60 -10.94 0.99
CA TYR A 16 -0.68 -9.66 0.29
C TYR A 16 -0.79 -9.84 -1.22
N ALA A 17 -0.22 -10.91 -1.81
CA ALA A 17 -0.39 -11.21 -3.22
C ALA A 17 -1.86 -11.57 -3.56
N ALA A 18 -2.52 -12.35 -2.71
CA ALA A 18 -3.94 -12.64 -2.84
C ALA A 18 -4.79 -11.36 -2.68
N GLY A 19 -4.48 -10.51 -1.70
CA GLY A 19 -5.18 -9.23 -1.50
C GLY A 19 -5.03 -8.26 -2.67
N VAL A 20 -3.84 -8.17 -3.27
CA VAL A 20 -3.62 -7.37 -4.50
C VAL A 20 -4.50 -7.88 -5.63
N ARG A 21 -4.53 -9.20 -5.84
CA ARG A 21 -5.39 -9.80 -6.87
C ARG A 21 -6.87 -9.50 -6.60
N GLU A 22 -7.33 -9.62 -5.36
CA GLU A 22 -8.72 -9.31 -4.99
C GLU A 22 -9.10 -7.86 -5.32
N ILE A 23 -8.23 -6.90 -4.98
CA ILE A 23 -8.44 -5.48 -5.29
C ILE A 23 -8.55 -5.27 -6.81
N LEU A 24 -7.69 -5.91 -7.59
CA LEU A 24 -7.72 -5.82 -9.05
C LEU A 24 -8.98 -6.46 -9.65
N GLU A 25 -9.43 -7.60 -9.13
CA GLU A 25 -10.69 -8.23 -9.54
C GLU A 25 -11.88 -7.31 -9.25
N CYS A 26 -11.95 -6.68 -8.07
CA CYS A 26 -12.98 -5.67 -7.80
C CYS A 26 -12.91 -4.50 -8.77
N TRP A 27 -11.71 -3.95 -9.01
CA TRP A 27 -11.51 -2.81 -9.89
C TRP A 27 -11.94 -3.09 -11.33
N PHE A 28 -11.46 -4.20 -11.92
CA PHE A 28 -11.75 -4.53 -13.31
C PHE A 28 -13.22 -4.93 -13.54
N GLU A 29 -13.89 -5.46 -12.52
CA GLU A 29 -15.31 -5.85 -12.59
C GLU A 29 -16.26 -4.73 -12.10
N GLU A 30 -15.73 -3.52 -11.84
CA GLU A 30 -16.49 -2.38 -11.33
C GLU A 30 -17.25 -2.70 -10.02
N ARG A 31 -16.71 -3.60 -9.21
CA ARG A 31 -17.23 -3.92 -7.87
C ARG A 31 -16.54 -3.04 -6.83
N PRO A 32 -17.24 -2.70 -5.72
CA PRO A 32 -16.62 -1.97 -4.62
C PRO A 32 -15.39 -2.71 -4.06
N ILE A 33 -14.29 -1.97 -3.86
CA ILE A 33 -13.15 -2.43 -3.05
C ILE A 33 -13.56 -2.36 -1.58
N ARG A 34 -13.07 -3.29 -0.75
CA ARG A 34 -13.40 -3.31 0.68
C ARG A 34 -12.92 -2.04 1.39
N GLU A 35 -13.74 -1.51 2.29
CA GLU A 35 -13.43 -0.29 3.06
C GLU A 35 -12.12 -0.40 3.85
N GLU A 36 -11.81 -1.56 4.42
CA GLU A 36 -10.56 -1.76 5.15
C GLU A 36 -9.29 -1.67 4.29
N TYR A 37 -9.42 -1.73 2.96
CA TYR A 37 -8.31 -1.59 2.01
C TYR A 37 -8.18 -0.17 1.46
N LEU A 38 -9.22 0.66 1.60
CA LEU A 38 -9.21 2.02 1.08
C LEU A 38 -8.39 2.95 1.97
N ILE A 39 -7.57 3.77 1.32
CA ILE A 39 -6.82 4.86 1.95
C ILE A 39 -7.31 6.21 1.41
N VAL A 40 -7.43 6.33 0.09
CA VAL A 40 -8.00 7.49 -0.62
C VAL A 40 -8.97 6.98 -1.67
N ASP A 41 -10.17 7.57 -1.71
CA ASP A 41 -11.15 7.35 -2.78
C ASP A 41 -11.96 8.64 -3.02
N GLY A 42 -12.37 8.87 -4.27
CA GLY A 42 -13.19 10.04 -4.64
C GLY A 42 -12.57 11.40 -4.27
N GLY A 43 -11.24 11.49 -4.24
CA GLY A 43 -10.50 12.74 -3.96
C GLY A 43 -10.33 13.09 -2.48
N LYS A 44 -10.57 12.15 -1.55
CA LYS A 44 -10.40 12.35 -0.11
C LYS A 44 -10.00 11.05 0.62
N LEU A 45 -9.58 11.16 1.88
CA LEU A 45 -9.36 10.00 2.73
C LEU A 45 -10.66 9.16 2.86
N ALA A 46 -10.52 7.84 2.79
CA ALA A 46 -11.62 6.88 2.85
C ALA A 46 -11.19 5.64 3.66
N GLY A 47 -12.14 4.79 4.07
CA GLY A 47 -11.84 3.53 4.73
C GLY A 47 -10.87 3.62 5.89
N ALA A 48 -9.86 2.74 5.89
CA ALA A 48 -8.79 2.76 6.88
C ALA A 48 -7.96 4.06 6.85
N GLY A 49 -7.87 4.73 5.70
CA GLY A 49 -7.19 6.01 5.53
C GLY A 49 -7.76 7.12 6.41
N ALA A 50 -9.10 7.27 6.42
CA ALA A 50 -9.80 8.30 7.18
C ALA A 50 -9.62 8.16 8.71
N HIS A 51 -9.34 6.95 9.20
CA HIS A 51 -9.13 6.68 10.61
C HIS A 51 -7.66 6.81 11.05
N SER A 52 -6.72 6.70 10.12
CA SER A 52 -5.31 6.45 10.45
C SER A 52 -4.36 7.55 9.97
N TYR A 53 -4.78 8.40 9.02
CA TYR A 53 -3.93 9.38 8.38
C TYR A 53 -4.52 10.79 8.45
N SER A 54 -3.64 11.78 8.34
CA SER A 54 -3.98 13.17 8.03
C SER A 54 -3.58 13.50 6.60
N GLU A 55 -4.24 14.47 5.99
CA GLU A 55 -3.78 15.04 4.71
C GLU A 55 -2.37 15.63 4.86
N GLY A 56 -1.52 15.45 3.85
CA GLY A 56 -0.13 15.91 3.83
C GLY A 56 0.75 15.11 2.88
N ASP A 57 2.04 15.46 2.85
CA ASP A 57 3.06 14.80 2.03
C ASP A 57 4.28 14.44 2.89
N THR A 58 4.67 13.17 2.88
CA THR A 58 5.83 12.62 3.61
C THR A 58 6.89 12.05 2.67
N THR A 59 6.83 12.37 1.38
CA THR A 59 7.72 11.79 0.34
C THR A 59 8.98 12.61 0.04
N GLY A 60 9.12 13.79 0.65
CA GLY A 60 10.29 14.64 0.47
C GLY A 60 11.61 13.96 0.85
N GLY A 61 12.60 14.01 -0.05
CA GLY A 61 13.92 13.40 0.14
C GLY A 61 14.02 11.94 -0.33
N SER A 62 12.93 11.37 -0.87
CA SER A 62 12.93 10.00 -1.42
C SER A 62 13.89 9.82 -2.60
N GLU A 63 14.30 10.89 -3.27
CA GLU A 63 15.27 10.90 -4.37
C GLU A 63 16.65 10.38 -3.95
N GLU A 64 16.99 10.46 -2.66
CA GLU A 64 18.25 9.89 -2.13
C GLU A 64 18.38 8.39 -2.41
N ALA A 65 17.26 7.67 -2.55
CA ALA A 65 17.26 6.24 -2.85
C ALA A 65 17.93 5.89 -4.19
N GLU A 66 17.98 6.81 -5.16
CA GLU A 66 18.64 6.60 -6.47
C GLU A 66 20.15 6.37 -6.33
N ARG A 67 20.76 6.76 -5.20
CA ARG A 67 22.20 6.58 -4.96
C ARG A 67 22.58 5.16 -4.55
N PHE A 68 21.60 4.29 -4.28
CA PHE A 68 21.86 2.90 -3.92
C PHE A 68 22.57 2.15 -5.06
N LYS A 69 23.57 1.34 -4.71
CA LYS A 69 24.30 0.47 -5.64
C LYS A 69 24.22 -0.95 -5.12
N GLU A 70 23.85 -1.88 -6.00
CA GLU A 70 23.91 -3.31 -5.72
C GLU A 70 25.38 -3.76 -5.66
N GLU A 71 25.70 -4.62 -4.70
CA GLU A 71 27.04 -5.22 -4.54
C GLU A 71 27.20 -6.50 -5.36
#